data_AF-A0A9D0ZPU8-F1
#
_entry.id   AF-A0A9D0ZPU8-F1
#
_cell.length_a   1.000
_cell.length_b   1.000
_cell.length_c   1.000
_cell.angle_alpha   90.00
_cell.angle_beta   90.00
_cell.angle_gamma   90.00
#
_symmetry.space_group_name_H-M   'P 1'
#
loop_
_entity.id
_entity.type
_entity.pdbx_description
1 polymer ?
#
loop_
_entity_poly.entity_id
_entity_poly.type
_entity_poly.pdbx_seq_one_letter_code
_entity_poly.pdbx_strand_id
1 'polypeptide(L)'
;MKKGFTLIELICVIVLLGLIAMIAIPTINTAINNSKERAYNEQVTLIEDTARKYMSKNSTKLPNQTNGAKTCISINDMQTAGLLSSEDIQNPNYEEGSTEAEKKDKTFTGSVVVTWNGKKYLYEYKQNPSC
;
A
#
# COMPACT_ATOMS: atom_id res chain seq x y z
N MET A 1 22.86 -38.44 -38.63
CA MET A 1 21.62 -38.90 -37.98
C MET A 1 21.36 -38.02 -36.77
N LYS A 2 20.25 -37.28 -36.72
CA LYS A 2 19.91 -36.46 -35.55
C LYS A 2 19.26 -37.36 -34.51
N LYS A 3 19.91 -37.57 -33.36
CA LYS A 3 19.28 -38.22 -32.21
C LYS A 3 18.22 -37.25 -31.67
N GLY A 4 16.95 -37.60 -31.86
CA GLY A 4 15.83 -36.89 -31.25
C GLY A 4 15.69 -37.29 -29.79
N PHE A 5 15.32 -36.32 -28.95
CA PHE A 5 14.93 -36.57 -27.56
C PHE A 5 13.84 -37.63 -27.47
N THR A 6 13.90 -38.48 -26.46
CA THR A 6 12.85 -39.48 -26.21
C THR A 6 11.72 -38.87 -25.38
N LEU A 7 10.48 -39.32 -25.60
CA LEU A 7 9.32 -38.83 -24.85
C LEU A 7 9.44 -39.12 -23.34
N ILE A 8 10.08 -40.22 -22.96
CA ILE A 8 10.26 -40.60 -21.56
C ILE A 8 11.18 -39.63 -20.81
N GLU A 9 12.23 -39.13 -21.46
CA GLU A 9 13.12 -38.12 -20.88
C GLU A 9 12.34 -36.82 -20.60
N LEU A 10 11.47 -36.41 -21.52
CA LEU A 10 10.64 -35.23 -21.34
C LEU A 10 9.64 -35.41 -20.19
N ILE A 11 9.03 -36.59 -20.07
CA ILE A 11 8.07 -36.92 -19.01
C ILE A 11 8.75 -36.90 -17.62
N CYS A 12 9.96 -37.43 -17.50
CA CYS A 12 10.70 -37.41 -16.23
C CYS A 12 10.95 -35.97 -15.74
N VAL A 13 11.33 -35.07 -16.66
CA VAL A 13 11.61 -33.66 -16.33
C VAL A 13 10.35 -32.91 -15.90
N ILE A 14 9.22 -33.08 -16.59
CA ILE A 14 7.98 -32.39 -16.21
C ILE A 14 7.44 -32.88 -14.86
N VAL A 15 7.60 -34.16 -14.53
CA VAL A 15 7.22 -34.70 -13.22
C VAL A 15 8.05 -34.06 -12.12
N LEU A 16 9.36 -33.95 -12.32
CA LEU A 16 10.26 -33.30 -11.37
C LEU A 16 9.94 -31.81 -11.19
N LEU A 17 9.71 -31.07 -12.29
CA LEU A 17 9.31 -29.66 -12.24
C LEU A 17 7.95 -29.47 -11.54
N GLY A 18 7.01 -30.40 -11.73
CA GLY A 18 5.71 -30.39 -11.07
C GLY A 18 5.82 -30.52 -9.54
N LEU A 19 6.70 -31.40 -9.04
CA LEU A 19 6.94 -31.55 -7.61
C LEU A 19 7.55 -30.30 -6.98
N ILE A 20 8.51 -29.67 -7.65
CA ILE A 20 9.13 -28.42 -7.18
C ILE A 20 8.10 -27.29 -7.19
N ALA A 21 7.31 -27.17 -8.26
CA ALA A 21 6.29 -26.14 -8.39
C ALA A 21 5.21 -26.23 -7.30
N MET A 22 4.82 -27.44 -6.90
CA MET A 22 3.82 -27.66 -5.83
C MET A 22 4.22 -26.99 -4.51
N ILE A 23 5.50 -27.05 -4.14
CA ILE A 23 6.00 -26.44 -2.90
C ILE A 23 6.31 -24.95 -3.12
N ALA A 24 6.84 -24.59 -4.28
CA ALA A 24 7.28 -23.24 -4.57
C ALA A 24 6.14 -22.22 -4.67
N ILE A 25 5.01 -22.58 -5.32
CA ILE A 25 3.87 -21.67 -5.54
C ILE A 25 3.33 -21.06 -4.24
N PRO A 26 2.94 -21.82 -3.20
CA PRO A 26 2.41 -21.22 -1.97
C PRO A 26 3.46 -20.36 -1.25
N THR A 27 4.73 -20.79 -1.21
CA THR A 27 5.81 -20.02 -0.57
C THR A 27 6.06 -18.68 -1.26
N ILE A 28 6.07 -18.67 -2.59
CA ILE A 28 6.24 -17.45 -3.39
C ILE A 28 5.04 -16.53 -3.17
N ASN A 29 3.81 -17.06 -3.19
CA ASN A 29 2.61 -16.25 -2.96
C ASN A 29 2.61 -15.59 -1.58
N THR A 30 2.97 -16.32 -0.52
CA THR A 30 3.11 -15.75 0.83
C THR A 30 4.20 -14.67 0.88
N ALA A 31 5.37 -14.91 0.26
CA ALA A 31 6.44 -13.95 0.23
C ALA A 31 6.04 -12.65 -0.50
N ILE A 32 5.34 -12.77 -1.63
CA ILE A 32 4.81 -11.63 -2.40
C ILE A 32 3.79 -10.86 -1.56
N ASN A 33 2.82 -11.54 -0.94
CA ASN A 33 1.80 -10.88 -0.12
C ASN A 33 2.42 -10.13 1.06
N ASN A 34 3.38 -10.75 1.76
CA ASN A 34 4.10 -10.09 2.85
C ASN A 34 4.90 -8.87 2.36
N SER A 35 5.50 -8.94 1.16
CA SER A 35 6.21 -7.82 0.55
C SER A 35 5.24 -6.68 0.19
N LYS A 36 4.07 -7.00 -0.36
CA LYS A 36 3.02 -6.01 -0.68
C LYS A 36 2.50 -5.32 0.57
N GLU A 37 2.23 -6.08 1.64
CA GLU A 37 1.77 -5.53 2.93
C GLU A 37 2.81 -4.58 3.55
N ARG A 38 4.09 -4.96 3.53
CA ARG A 38 5.18 -4.08 3.99
C ARG A 38 5.26 -2.79 3.20
N ALA A 39 5.28 -2.89 1.87
CA ALA A 39 5.31 -1.73 0.98
C ALA A 39 4.06 -0.84 1.15
N TYR A 40 2.91 -1.42 1.46
CA TYR A 40 1.67 -0.68 1.73
C TYR A 40 1.80 0.11 3.04
N ASN A 41 2.26 -0.53 4.11
CA ASN A 41 2.44 0.10 5.42
C ASN A 41 3.51 1.22 5.38
N GLU A 42 4.59 1.03 4.63
CA GLU A 42 5.61 2.06 4.41
C GLU A 42 5.03 3.30 3.74
N GLN A 43 4.15 3.12 2.75
CA GLN A 43 3.49 4.23 2.07
C GLN A 43 2.46 4.94 2.92
N VAL A 44 1.66 4.19 3.69
CA VAL A 44 0.76 4.78 4.70
C VAL A 44 1.58 5.63 5.68
N THR A 45 2.71 5.11 6.16
CA THR A 45 3.60 5.84 7.07
C THR A 45 4.14 7.12 6.43
N LEU A 46 4.53 7.07 5.15
CA LEU A 46 4.96 8.24 4.38
C LEU A 46 3.86 9.30 4.27
N ILE A 47 2.63 8.88 3.96
CA ILE A 47 1.46 9.76 3.85
C ILE A 47 1.18 10.43 5.20
N GLU A 48 1.20 9.66 6.30
CA GLU A 48 1.00 10.19 7.65
C GLU A 48 2.13 11.13 8.09
N ASP A 49 3.39 10.85 7.73
CA ASP A 49 4.51 11.73 8.02
C ASP A 49 4.42 13.04 7.24
N THR A 50 3.94 12.96 6.00
CA THR A 50 3.69 14.13 5.18
C THR A 50 2.55 14.97 5.74
N ALA A 51 1.49 14.34 6.24
CA ALA A 51 0.40 15.02 6.95
C ALA A 51 0.90 15.71 8.24
N ARG A 52 1.79 15.05 8.99
CA ARG A 52 2.47 15.68 10.14
C ARG A 52 3.22 16.94 9.72
N LYS A 53 4.05 16.85 8.68
CA LYS A 53 4.79 18.00 8.13
C LYS A 53 3.86 19.12 7.67
N TYR A 54 2.75 18.76 7.00
CA TYR A 54 1.74 19.72 6.55
C TYR A 54 1.12 20.48 7.73
N MET A 55 0.71 19.76 8.78
CA MET A 55 0.13 20.39 9.98
C MET A 55 1.14 21.20 10.78
N SER A 56 2.41 20.79 10.83
CA SER A 56 3.46 21.60 11.44
C SER A 56 3.67 22.93 10.70
N LYS A 57 3.51 22.95 9.37
CA LYS A 57 3.53 24.19 8.58
C LYS A 57 2.24 25.00 8.68
N ASN A 58 1.10 24.34 8.91
CA ASN A 58 -0.24 24.93 8.96
C ASN A 58 -0.88 24.71 10.34
N SER A 59 -0.23 25.18 11.40
CA SER A 59 -0.67 24.94 12.79
C SER A 59 -2.10 25.42 13.09
N THR A 60 -2.61 26.40 12.33
CA THR A 60 -3.99 26.90 12.43
C THR A 60 -5.05 25.90 11.95
N LYS A 61 -4.67 24.90 11.16
CA LYS A 61 -5.58 23.84 10.66
C LYS A 61 -5.65 22.63 11.59
N LEU A 62 -4.85 22.60 12.66
CA LEU A 62 -4.93 21.54 13.66
C LEU A 62 -6.29 21.56 14.34
N PRO A 63 -6.85 20.39 14.70
CA PRO A 63 -8.06 20.35 15.48
C PRO A 63 -7.79 20.96 16.86
N ASN A 64 -8.82 21.57 17.44
CA ASN A 64 -8.76 22.10 18.81
C ASN A 64 -8.28 21.01 19.77
N GLN A 65 -7.59 21.39 20.84
CA GLN A 65 -7.11 20.46 21.87
C GLN A 65 -8.24 19.97 22.81
N THR A 66 -9.42 19.75 22.24
CA THR A 66 -10.56 19.10 22.88
C THR A 66 -10.47 17.61 22.58
N ASN A 67 -10.58 16.76 23.61
CA ASN A 67 -10.44 15.31 23.43
C ASN A 67 -11.45 14.79 22.37
N GLY A 68 -10.95 14.08 21.36
CA GLY A 68 -11.77 13.56 20.25
C GLY A 68 -12.03 14.56 19.11
N ALA A 69 -11.52 15.79 19.19
CA ALA A 69 -11.57 16.70 18.05
C ALA A 69 -10.73 16.16 16.89
N LYS A 70 -11.32 16.18 15.69
CA LYS A 70 -10.75 15.60 14.47
C LYS A 70 -10.80 16.60 13.32
N THR A 71 -9.85 16.48 12.41
CA THR A 71 -9.85 17.16 11.12
C THR A 71 -9.23 16.25 10.07
N CYS A 72 -9.55 16.48 8.80
CA CYS A 72 -9.04 15.69 7.68
C CYS A 72 -8.11 16.53 6.82
N ILE A 73 -7.06 15.89 6.30
CA ILE A 73 -6.21 16.44 5.25
C ILE A 73 -6.21 15.45 4.10
N SER A 74 -6.68 15.88 2.93
CA SER A 74 -6.68 14.99 1.77
C SER A 74 -5.25 14.83 1.22
N ILE A 75 -4.99 13.70 0.55
CA ILE A 75 -3.73 13.51 -0.20
C ILE A 75 -3.53 14.64 -1.22
N ASN A 76 -4.60 15.10 -1.86
CA ASN A 76 -4.56 16.19 -2.82
C ASN A 76 -4.09 17.52 -2.18
N ASP A 77 -4.48 17.82 -0.94
CA ASP A 77 -4.00 19.01 -0.22
C ASP A 77 -2.49 18.96 0.04
N MET A 78 -1.95 17.77 0.30
CA MET A 78 -0.52 17.56 0.50
C MET A 78 0.26 17.65 -0.83
N GLN A 79 -0.34 17.17 -1.92
CA GLN A 79 0.22 17.28 -3.26
C GLN A 79 0.27 18.72 -3.76
N THR A 80 -0.83 19.46 -3.61
CA THR A 80 -0.89 20.90 -3.97
C THR A 80 0.05 21.75 -3.13
N ALA A 81 0.32 21.35 -1.89
CA ALA A 81 1.34 21.99 -1.05
C ALA A 81 2.80 21.62 -1.42
N GLY A 82 3.00 20.75 -2.42
CA GLY A 82 4.32 20.30 -2.87
C GLY A 82 5.07 19.45 -1.84
N LEU A 83 4.35 18.81 -0.92
CA LEU A 83 4.96 17.97 0.13
C LEU A 83 4.95 16.48 -0.22
N LEU A 84 4.12 16.07 -1.17
CA LEU A 84 3.94 14.69 -1.61
C LEU A 84 3.75 14.67 -3.12
N SER A 85 4.45 13.81 -3.86
CA SER A 85 4.16 13.60 -5.28
C SER A 85 3.30 12.34 -5.46
N SER A 86 2.45 12.29 -6.49
CA SER A 86 1.71 11.07 -6.86
C SER A 86 2.62 9.90 -7.24
N GLU A 87 3.86 10.20 -7.62
CA GLU A 87 4.89 9.21 -7.93
C GLU A 87 5.46 8.54 -6.68
N ASP A 88 5.42 9.23 -5.53
CA ASP A 88 5.94 8.71 -4.25
C ASP A 88 4.99 7.71 -3.58
N ILE A 89 3.73 7.65 -4.04
CA ILE A 89 2.66 6.83 -3.46
C ILE A 89 2.00 5.92 -4.53
N GLN A 90 2.43 4.68 -4.59
CA GLN A 90 1.94 3.62 -5.48
C GLN A 90 1.29 2.48 -4.71
N ASN A 91 0.02 2.17 -4.95
CA ASN A 91 -0.65 1.06 -4.28
C ASN A 91 -0.01 -0.30 -4.67
N PRO A 92 0.68 -1.02 -3.76
CA PRO A 92 1.33 -2.30 -4.09
C PRO A 92 0.33 -3.42 -4.39
N ASN A 93 -0.94 -3.20 -4.03
CA ASN A 93 -2.03 -4.13 -4.26
C ASN A 93 -2.79 -3.84 -5.56
N TYR A 94 -2.40 -2.81 -6.34
CA TYR A 94 -3.05 -2.50 -7.61
C TYR A 94 -3.01 -3.69 -8.58
N GLU A 95 -4.17 -4.03 -9.11
CA GLU A 95 -4.35 -5.03 -10.15
C GLU A 95 -5.25 -4.44 -11.25
N GLU A 96 -4.71 -4.36 -12.47
CA GLU A 96 -5.42 -3.77 -13.61
C GLU A 96 -6.72 -4.55 -13.91
N GLY A 97 -7.84 -3.83 -14.03
CA GLY A 97 -9.15 -4.43 -14.26
C GLY A 97 -9.80 -5.09 -13.04
N SER A 98 -9.21 -4.97 -11.84
CA SER A 98 -9.81 -5.51 -10.61
C SER A 98 -11.11 -4.78 -10.23
N THR A 99 -12.06 -5.54 -9.67
CA THR A 99 -13.31 -5.01 -9.10
C THR A 99 -13.23 -4.77 -7.59
N GLU A 100 -12.14 -5.23 -6.96
CA GLU A 100 -11.86 -5.05 -5.54
C GLU A 100 -11.46 -3.59 -5.27
N ALA A 101 -12.14 -2.95 -4.32
CA ALA A 101 -11.96 -1.51 -4.06
C ALA A 101 -10.51 -1.15 -3.69
N GLU A 102 -9.83 -2.01 -2.94
CA GLU A 102 -8.44 -1.82 -2.52
C GLU A 102 -7.40 -2.02 -3.63
N LYS A 103 -7.79 -2.62 -4.76
CA LYS A 103 -6.89 -2.97 -5.88
C LYS A 103 -7.16 -2.20 -7.16
N LYS A 104 -8.24 -1.42 -7.17
CA LYS A 104 -8.69 -0.64 -8.32
C LYS A 104 -7.81 0.57 -8.60
N ASP A 105 -7.34 1.24 -7.54
CA ASP A 105 -6.60 2.49 -7.65
C ASP A 105 -5.09 2.23 -7.67
N LYS A 106 -4.40 2.76 -8.70
CA LYS A 106 -2.94 2.65 -8.86
C LYS A 106 -2.17 3.43 -7.79
N THR A 107 -2.77 4.49 -7.27
CA THR A 107 -2.19 5.35 -6.24
C THR A 107 -3.13 5.42 -5.04
N PHE A 108 -2.59 5.75 -3.87
CA PHE A 108 -3.41 5.96 -2.69
C PHE A 108 -4.37 7.14 -2.89
N THR A 109 -5.65 6.92 -2.60
CA THR A 109 -6.72 7.91 -2.64
C THR A 109 -7.33 7.99 -1.24
N GLY A 110 -7.42 9.18 -0.64
CA GLY A 110 -7.96 9.32 0.71
C GLY A 110 -7.44 10.52 1.48
N SER A 111 -7.56 10.46 2.80
CA SER A 111 -7.12 11.52 3.71
C SER A 111 -6.47 10.97 4.98
N VAL A 112 -5.65 11.79 5.61
CA VAL A 112 -5.17 11.53 6.97
C VAL A 112 -6.10 12.23 7.95
N VAL A 113 -6.66 11.46 8.87
CA VAL A 113 -7.46 11.97 9.99
C VAL A 113 -6.49 12.34 11.11
N VAL A 114 -6.49 13.62 11.47
CA VAL A 114 -5.72 14.14 12.60
C VAL A 114 -6.65 14.28 13.78
N THR A 115 -6.37 13.56 14.88
CA THR A 115 -7.23 13.54 16.08
C THR A 115 -6.43 13.94 17.32
N TRP A 116 -6.99 14.82 18.15
CA TRP A 116 -6.43 15.12 19.47
C TRP A 116 -6.92 14.13 20.52
N ASN A 117 -5.99 13.43 21.19
CA ASN A 117 -6.32 12.42 22.21
C ASN A 117 -6.13 12.91 23.67
N GLY A 118 -5.97 14.21 23.89
CA GLY A 118 -5.68 14.80 25.20
C GLY A 118 -4.19 14.95 25.53
N LYS A 119 -3.28 14.33 24.76
CA LYS A 119 -1.82 14.44 24.97
C LYS A 119 -1.06 14.78 23.70
N LYS A 120 -1.45 14.20 22.58
CA LYS A 120 -0.78 14.37 21.28
C LYS A 120 -1.79 14.26 20.14
N TYR A 121 -1.38 14.77 18.99
CA TYR A 121 -2.08 14.53 17.73
C TYR A 121 -1.74 13.13 17.22
N LEU A 122 -2.79 12.36 16.91
CA LEU A 122 -2.73 11.08 16.21
C LEU A 122 -3.02 11.33 14.73
N TYR A 123 -2.29 10.66 13.85
CA TYR A 123 -2.43 10.74 12.41
C TYR A 123 -2.75 9.34 11.92
N GLU A 124 -3.86 9.17 11.23
CA GLU A 124 -4.31 7.86 10.73
C GLU A 124 -4.80 8.03 9.30
N TYR A 125 -4.15 7.38 8.34
CA TYR A 125 -4.63 7.35 6.97
C TYR A 125 -5.94 6.56 6.84
N LYS A 126 -6.92 7.13 6.13
CA LYS A 126 -8.17 6.46 5.76
C LYS A 126 -8.50 6.76 4.30
N GLN A 127 -8.80 5.71 3.54
CA GLN A 127 -9.25 5.84 2.16
C GLN A 127 -10.56 6.63 2.09
N ASN A 128 -11.54 6.27 2.94
CA ASN A 128 -12.81 6.97 3.07
C ASN A 128 -12.97 7.47 4.52
N PRO A 129 -12.39 8.62 4.86
CA PRO A 129 -12.51 9.18 6.20
C PRO A 129 -13.93 9.69 6.47
N SER A 130 -14.37 9.62 7.72
CA SER A 130 -15.49 10.41 8.23
C SER A 130 -14.94 11.48 9.18
N CYS A 131 -14.56 12.61 8.60
CA CYS A 131 -14.45 13.87 9.33
C CYS A 131 -15.79 14.59 9.16
#